data_AF-A0A509EIM7-F1
#
_entry.id   AF-A0A509EIM7-F1
#
_cell.length_a   1.000
_cell.length_b   1.000
_cell.length_c   1.000
_cell.angle_alpha   90.00
_cell.angle_beta   90.00
_cell.angle_gamma   90.00
#
_symmetry.space_group_name_H-M   'P 1'
#
loop_
_entity.id
_entity.type
_entity.pdbx_description
1 polymer ?
#
loop_
_entity_poly.entity_id
_entity_poly.type
_entity_poly.pdbx_seq_one_letter_code
_entity_poly.pdbx_strand_id
1 'polypeptide(L)'
;MRNTVLACALLLSGPAAAACTAPAPPVAERPEKPPLPQKPACLDAKGGCPGWEAYTYNDQIKAYNLQAQAFRPLAEAYLKKLNAYVKAANDYAQCEVKTLQ
;
A
#
# COMPACT_ATOMS: atom_id res chain seq x y z
N MET A 1 33.25 -36.57 55.73
CA MET A 1 31.86 -36.30 55.32
C MET A 1 31.63 -34.79 55.43
N ARG A 2 31.51 -34.09 54.29
CA ARG A 2 31.22 -32.64 54.25
C ARG A 2 30.28 -32.40 53.06
N ASN A 3 29.00 -32.21 53.40
CA ASN A 3 27.95 -31.83 52.47
C ASN A 3 28.16 -30.36 52.05
N THR A 4 28.19 -30.10 50.75
CA THR A 4 28.02 -28.76 50.22
C THR A 4 26.92 -28.81 49.16
N VAL A 5 25.69 -28.52 49.60
CA VAL A 5 24.59 -28.17 48.70
C VAL A 5 24.75 -26.68 48.41
N LEU A 6 24.97 -26.31 47.15
CA LEU A 6 24.86 -24.91 46.73
C LEU A 6 24.00 -24.80 45.46
N ALA A 7 22.75 -24.47 45.74
CA ALA A 7 21.75 -23.73 44.96
C ALA A 7 22.03 -23.50 43.46
N CYS A 8 21.26 -24.21 42.63
CA CYS A 8 21.00 -23.86 41.25
C CYS A 8 20.04 -22.65 41.25
N ALA A 9 20.56 -21.44 41.07
CA ALA A 9 19.74 -20.25 40.84
C ALA A 9 19.18 -20.31 39.42
N LEU A 10 17.99 -20.89 39.27
CA LEU A 10 17.16 -20.76 38.07
C LEU A 10 16.78 -19.29 37.93
N LEU A 11 17.44 -18.60 37.00
CA LEU A 11 16.97 -17.35 36.44
C LEU A 11 15.65 -17.64 35.71
N LEU A 12 14.53 -17.48 36.41
CA LEU A 12 13.23 -17.34 35.75
C LEU A 12 13.18 -15.96 35.08
N SER A 13 13.80 -15.84 33.92
CA SER A 13 13.41 -14.84 32.92
C SER A 13 12.04 -15.27 32.38
N GLY A 14 10.98 -14.90 33.11
CA GLY A 14 9.62 -14.97 32.59
C GLY A 14 9.50 -14.11 31.34
N PRO A 15 8.66 -14.49 30.37
CA PRO A 15 8.47 -13.69 29.18
C PRO A 15 7.84 -12.37 29.63
N ALA A 16 8.59 -11.27 29.54
CA ALA A 16 7.97 -9.96 29.52
C ALA A 16 7.03 -9.98 28.32
N ALA A 17 5.72 -10.07 28.57
CA ALA A 17 4.71 -9.94 27.54
C ALA A 17 4.96 -8.60 26.85
N ALA A 18 5.56 -8.63 25.66
CA ALA A 18 5.78 -7.44 24.88
C ALA A 18 4.39 -6.85 24.61
N ALA A 19 4.13 -5.66 25.15
CA ALA A 19 2.87 -4.96 24.91
C ALA A 19 2.64 -4.87 23.40
N CYS A 20 1.46 -5.31 22.95
CA CYS A 20 1.10 -5.27 21.54
C CYS A 20 1.20 -3.83 21.05
N THR A 21 2.05 -3.57 20.06
CA THR A 21 2.27 -2.21 19.56
C THR A 21 1.33 -1.93 18.40
N ALA A 22 0.41 -0.97 18.60
CA ALA A 22 -0.49 -0.53 17.55
C ALA A 22 0.30 0.19 16.44
N PRO A 23 0.09 -0.14 15.16
CA PRO A 23 0.75 0.57 14.07
C PRO A 23 0.14 1.96 13.89
N ALA A 24 0.99 2.94 13.56
CA ALA A 24 0.52 4.25 13.13
C ALA A 24 0.05 4.21 11.66
N PRO A 25 -1.04 4.91 11.32
CA PRO A 25 -1.45 5.08 9.92
C PRO A 25 -0.32 5.72 9.11
N PRO A 26 -0.07 5.26 7.88
CA PRO A 26 0.97 5.84 7.05
C PRO A 26 0.56 7.25 6.61
N VAL A 27 1.45 8.22 6.77
CA VAL A 27 1.33 9.53 6.12
C VAL A 27 1.72 9.35 4.66
N ALA A 28 0.78 8.88 3.85
CA ALA A 28 0.97 8.68 2.42
C ALA A 28 -0.05 9.53 1.67
N GLU A 29 0.46 10.45 0.85
CA GLU A 29 -0.39 11.20 -0.07
C GLU A 29 -0.84 10.28 -1.20
N ARG A 30 -2.14 10.33 -1.50
CA ARG A 30 -2.72 9.59 -2.61
C ARG A 30 -2.26 10.25 -3.91
N PRO A 31 -1.54 9.53 -4.79
CA PRO A 31 -1.15 10.10 -6.07
C PRO A 31 -2.39 10.38 -6.93
N GLU A 32 -2.34 11.46 -7.71
CA GLU A 32 -3.43 11.88 -8.58
C GLU A 32 -3.40 11.12 -9.90
N LYS A 33 -4.53 10.53 -10.27
CA LYS A 33 -4.67 9.81 -11.54
C LYS A 33 -4.76 10.82 -12.69
N PRO A 34 -3.97 10.67 -13.77
CA PRO A 34 -4.11 11.51 -14.95
C PRO A 34 -5.54 11.47 -15.52
N PRO A 35 -6.11 12.61 -15.92
CA PRO A 35 -7.43 12.64 -16.52
C PRO A 35 -7.40 11.99 -17.91
N LEU A 36 -8.39 11.14 -18.18
CA LEU A 36 -8.51 10.51 -19.49
C LEU A 36 -8.97 11.56 -20.53
N PRO A 37 -8.32 11.65 -21.70
CA PRO A 37 -8.80 12.51 -22.78
C PRO A 37 -10.23 12.17 -23.19
N GLN A 38 -11.04 13.20 -23.46
CA GLN A 38 -12.41 12.99 -23.92
C GLN A 38 -12.41 12.55 -25.37
N LYS A 39 -13.04 11.41 -25.64
CA LYS A 39 -13.15 10.85 -27.00
C LYS A 39 -14.11 11.73 -27.83
N PRO A 40 -13.67 12.28 -28.98
CA PRO A 40 -14.55 12.98 -29.90
C PRO A 40 -15.65 12.06 -30.45
N ALA A 41 -16.89 12.55 -30.50
CA ALA A 41 -18.04 11.80 -31.02
C ALA A 41 -17.86 11.40 -32.50
N CYS A 42 -17.11 12.20 -33.26
CA CYS A 42 -16.85 11.94 -34.68
C CYS A 42 -16.03 10.66 -34.93
N LEU A 43 -15.30 10.15 -33.93
CA LEU A 43 -14.53 8.91 -34.07
C LEU A 43 -15.42 7.67 -34.16
N ASP A 44 -16.66 7.74 -33.69
CA ASP A 44 -17.65 6.67 -33.80
C ASP A 44 -18.62 6.86 -34.97
N ALA A 45 -18.56 8.01 -35.65
CA ALA A 45 -19.44 8.30 -36.77
C ALA A 45 -19.00 7.52 -38.02
N LYS A 46 -19.96 7.00 -38.80
CA LYS A 46 -19.69 6.29 -40.07
C LYS A 46 -18.91 7.13 -41.10
N GLY A 47 -19.04 8.45 -41.04
CA GLY A 47 -18.29 9.39 -41.89
C GLY A 47 -16.88 9.73 -41.41
N GLY A 48 -16.47 9.22 -40.23
CA GLY A 48 -15.20 9.58 -39.59
C GLY A 48 -15.20 11.00 -39.02
N CYS A 49 -14.01 11.44 -38.59
CA CYS A 49 -13.80 12.81 -38.12
C CYS A 49 -13.47 13.76 -39.27
N PRO A 50 -14.32 14.77 -39.55
CA PRO A 50 -14.03 15.76 -40.56
C PRO A 50 -13.03 16.78 -40.01
N GLY A 51 -11.73 16.56 -40.23
CA GLY A 51 -10.69 17.54 -39.85
C GLY A 51 -9.57 16.95 -39.00
N TRP A 52 -9.09 17.75 -38.04
CA TRP A 52 -7.90 17.46 -37.23
C TRP A 52 -8.21 16.75 -35.90
N GLU A 53 -9.48 16.56 -35.56
CA GLU A 53 -9.93 16.06 -34.26
C GLU A 53 -9.36 14.68 -33.93
N ALA A 54 -9.28 13.79 -34.94
CA ALA A 54 -8.69 12.47 -34.77
C ALA A 54 -7.18 12.54 -34.45
N TYR A 55 -6.47 13.49 -35.06
CA TYR A 55 -5.04 13.72 -34.79
C TYR A 55 -4.84 14.34 -33.40
N THR A 56 -5.61 15.38 -33.07
CA THR A 56 -5.57 16.01 -31.75
C THR A 56 -5.87 15.00 -30.63
N TYR A 57 -6.91 14.18 -30.79
CA TYR A 57 -7.22 13.13 -29.82
C TYR A 57 -6.09 12.10 -29.71
N ASN A 58 -5.49 11.67 -30.82
CA ASN A 58 -4.34 10.76 -30.79
C ASN A 58 -3.16 11.35 -30.01
N ASP A 59 -2.86 12.64 -30.17
CA ASP A 59 -1.77 13.28 -29.44
C ASP A 59 -2.07 13.44 -27.95
N GLN A 60 -3.32 13.75 -27.60
CA GLN A 60 -3.78 13.73 -26.21
C GLN A 60 -3.65 12.33 -25.59
N ILE A 61 -3.97 11.27 -26.35
CA ILE A 61 -3.82 9.88 -25.89
C ILE A 61 -2.36 9.51 -25.70
N LYS A 62 -1.46 9.93 -26.59
CA LYS A 62 -0.01 9.74 -26.40
C LYS A 62 0.48 10.41 -25.12
N ALA A 63 0.06 11.66 -24.88
CA ALA A 63 0.40 12.39 -23.66
C ALA A 63 -0.14 11.69 -22.40
N TYR A 64 -1.41 11.27 -22.43
CA TYR A 64 -2.03 10.49 -21.34
C TYR A 64 -1.26 9.20 -21.07
N ASN A 65 -0.87 8.44 -22.09
CA ASN A 65 -0.16 7.19 -21.92
C ASN A 65 1.20 7.38 -21.23
N LEU A 66 1.91 8.47 -21.54
CA LEU A 66 3.16 8.81 -20.87
C LEU A 66 2.92 9.16 -19.39
N GLN A 67 1.90 9.97 -19.10
CA GLN A 67 1.52 10.28 -17.71
C GLN A 67 1.07 9.04 -16.94
N ALA A 68 0.28 8.17 -17.56
CA ALA A 68 -0.16 6.91 -16.97
C ALA A 68 1.03 5.98 -16.66
N GLN A 69 2.04 5.94 -17.55
CA GLN A 69 3.26 5.19 -17.30
C GLN A 69 4.02 5.71 -16.06
N ALA A 70 4.11 7.03 -15.90
CA ALA A 70 4.73 7.64 -14.72
C ALA A 70 3.90 7.45 -13.44
N PHE A 71 2.56 7.43 -13.55
CA PHE A 71 1.65 7.26 -12.42
C PHE A 71 1.70 5.85 -11.80
N ARG A 72 1.86 4.80 -12.62
CA ARG A 72 1.86 3.40 -12.16
C ARG A 72 2.76 3.12 -10.93
N PRO A 73 4.07 3.41 -10.97
CA PRO A 73 4.94 3.13 -9.82
C PRO A 73 4.56 3.95 -8.57
N LEU A 74 4.01 5.15 -8.73
CA LEU A 74 3.54 5.97 -7.60
C LEU A 74 2.33 5.32 -6.93
N ALA A 75 1.36 4.85 -7.72
CA ALA A 75 0.19 4.15 -7.23
C ALA A 75 0.56 2.82 -6.54
N GLU A 76 1.48 2.05 -7.14
CA GLU A 76 1.99 0.80 -6.56
C GLU A 76 2.69 1.04 -5.21
N ALA A 77 3.54 2.07 -5.12
CA ALA A 77 4.20 2.44 -3.88
C ALA A 77 3.20 2.88 -2.79
N TYR A 78 2.17 3.65 -3.17
CA TYR A 78 1.09 4.05 -2.27
C TYR A 78 0.35 2.82 -1.72
N LEU A 79 -0.08 1.90 -2.60
CA LEU A 79 -0.76 0.67 -2.21
C LEU A 79 0.11 -0.23 -1.33
N LYS A 80 1.41 -0.32 -1.62
CA LYS A 80 2.35 -1.09 -0.81
C LYS A 80 2.40 -0.59 0.64
N LYS A 81 2.43 0.73 0.85
CA LYS A 81 2.41 1.33 2.20
C LYS A 81 1.10 1.03 2.93
N LEU A 82 -0.04 1.15 2.25
CA LEU A 82 -1.34 0.83 2.85
C LEU A 82 -1.45 -0.65 3.22
N ASN A 83 -1.02 -1.55 2.35
CA ASN A 83 -1.04 -2.99 2.63
C ASN A 83 -0.13 -3.36 3.81
N ALA A 84 1.03 -2.71 3.94
CA ALA A 84 1.90 -2.90 5.10
C ALA A 84 1.21 -2.46 6.41
N TYR A 85 0.50 -1.32 6.38
CA TYR A 85 -0.28 -0.87 7.53
C TYR A 85 -1.43 -1.83 7.88
N VAL A 86 -2.21 -2.28 6.90
CA VAL A 86 -3.29 -3.24 7.11
C VAL A 86 -2.75 -4.53 7.73
N LYS A 87 -1.62 -5.04 7.21
CA LYS A 87 -0.96 -6.21 7.77
C LYS A 87 -0.57 -5.97 9.23
N ALA A 88 0.11 -4.86 9.52
CA ALA A 88 0.55 -4.55 10.88
C ALA A 88 -0.65 -4.40 11.85
N ALA A 89 -1.77 -3.86 11.37
CA ALA A 89 -2.98 -3.71 12.18
C ALA A 89 -3.60 -5.07 12.52
N ASN A 90 -3.60 -5.98 11.55
CA ASN A 90 -4.01 -7.37 11.79
C ASN A 90 -3.06 -8.07 12.77
N ASP A 91 -1.74 -7.93 12.59
CA ASP A 91 -0.74 -8.53 13.49
C ASP A 91 -0.91 -8.00 14.93
N TYR A 92 -1.20 -6.70 15.09
CA TYR A 92 -1.54 -6.09 16.37
C TYR A 92 -2.80 -6.70 16.98
N ALA A 93 -3.89 -6.82 16.22
CA ALA A 93 -5.14 -7.44 16.71
C ALA A 93 -4.91 -8.91 17.15
N GLN A 94 -4.13 -9.68 16.41
CA GLN A 94 -3.79 -11.05 16.77
C GLN A 94 -2.91 -11.14 18.04
N CYS A 95 -2.06 -10.14 18.27
CA CYS A 95 -1.32 -10.02 19.51
C CYS A 95 -2.26 -9.79 20.70
N GLU A 96 -3.17 -8.82 20.58
CA GLU A 96 -4.14 -8.48 21.64
C GLU A 96 -5.00 -9.70 22.02
N VAL A 97 -5.51 -10.42 21.03
CA VAL A 97 -6.28 -11.66 21.26
C VAL A 97 -5.49 -12.66 22.08
N LYS A 98 -4.20 -12.87 21.78
CA LYS A 98 -3.34 -13.81 22.53
C LYS A 98 -3.06 -13.34 23.96
N THR A 99 -3.01 -12.04 24.20
CA THR A 99 -2.82 -11.50 25.56
C THR A 99 -4.08 -11.58 26.42
N LEU A 100 -5.26 -11.71 25.80
CA LEU A 100 -6.55 -11.81 26.47
C LEU A 100 -7.03 -13.25 26.69
N GLN A 101 -6.33 -14.26 26.15
CA GLN A 101 -6.60 -15.69 26.32
C GLN A 101 -5.70 -16.29 27.41
#